data_AF-A0A661K522-F1
#
_entry.id   AF-A0A661K522-F1
#
_cell.length_a   1.000
_cell.length_b   1.000
_cell.length_c   1.000
_cell.angle_alpha   90.00
_cell.angle_beta   90.00
_cell.angle_gamma   90.00
#
_symmetry.space_group_name_H-M   'P 1'
#
loop_
_entity.id
_entity.type
_entity.pdbx_description
1 polymer ?
#
loop_
_entity_poly.entity_id
_entity_poly.type
_entity_poly.pdbx_seq_one_letter_code
_entity_poly.pdbx_strand_id
1 'polypeptide(L)'
;MRNLILDTTSWAVQRSRFVKINETAIRRLFGKHLDALHAKHPEEDELSPGITGKELAEWVFVVEILNHCFWPDPGEPKWEVEYKGKWYSGYWALEASLARAVNEYKIPVQDARFLANIQLQDLEKIFAGRGKIPLLKERLKNLREAGEVLLERWEGSVVYLLEEAGHSALKLIELLRDNFPSFRDEAIYNGKKVYFYKRAQIFPLDLHT
;
A
#
# COMPACT_ATOMS: atom_id res chain seq x y z
N MET A 1 -20.91 -18.53 1.21
CA MET A 1 -20.15 -18.02 0.05
C MET A 1 -18.75 -18.62 0.09
N ARG A 2 -18.21 -19.12 -1.02
CA ARG A 2 -16.82 -19.60 -1.06
C ARG A 2 -15.87 -18.40 -0.97
N ASN A 3 -14.88 -18.45 -0.09
CA ASN A 3 -13.87 -17.40 0.01
C ASN A 3 -12.81 -17.64 -1.07
N LEU A 4 -12.91 -16.91 -2.18
CA LEU A 4 -12.03 -17.07 -3.33
C LEU A 4 -10.55 -16.92 -2.98
N ILE A 5 -10.20 -16.03 -2.05
CA ILE A 5 -8.82 -15.81 -1.61
C ILE A 5 -8.32 -17.07 -0.91
N LEU A 6 -8.99 -17.53 0.15
CA LEU A 6 -8.57 -18.69 0.92
C LEU A 6 -8.56 -19.98 0.07
N ASP A 7 -9.59 -20.18 -0.75
CA ASP A 7 -9.73 -21.37 -1.57
C ASP A 7 -8.62 -21.47 -2.63
N THR A 8 -8.29 -20.36 -3.30
CA THR A 8 -7.28 -20.38 -4.36
C THR A 8 -5.85 -20.33 -3.82
N THR A 9 -5.60 -19.59 -2.74
CA THR A 9 -4.29 -19.57 -2.07
C THR A 9 -3.97 -20.91 -1.42
N SER A 10 -4.92 -21.55 -0.72
CA SER A 10 -4.74 -22.91 -0.18
C SER A 10 -4.40 -23.91 -1.28
N TRP A 11 -5.11 -23.85 -2.41
CA TRP A 11 -4.81 -24.69 -3.57
C TRP A 11 -3.39 -24.48 -4.11
N ALA A 12 -2.92 -23.23 -4.16
CA ALA A 12 -1.59 -22.86 -4.63
C ALA A 12 -0.50 -23.32 -3.66
N VAL A 13 -0.70 -23.10 -2.35
CA VAL A 13 0.22 -23.53 -1.28
C VAL A 13 0.44 -25.04 -1.33
N GLN A 14 -0.63 -25.83 -1.46
CA GLN A 14 -0.56 -27.29 -1.57
C GLN A 14 0.21 -27.77 -2.81
N ARG A 15 0.39 -26.92 -3.83
CA ARG A 15 1.04 -27.23 -5.11
C ARG A 15 2.34 -26.46 -5.32
N SER A 16 2.83 -25.74 -4.31
CA SER A 16 4.10 -25.04 -4.38
C SER A 16 5.26 -26.05 -4.46
N ARG A 17 6.15 -25.87 -5.44
CA ARG A 17 7.26 -26.80 -5.70
C ARG A 17 8.53 -26.45 -4.93
N PHE A 18 8.82 -25.16 -4.84
CA PHE A 18 10.12 -24.65 -4.36
C PHE A 18 10.05 -24.05 -2.96
N VAL A 19 8.85 -23.72 -2.48
CA VAL A 19 8.65 -23.06 -1.19
C VAL A 19 7.65 -23.86 -0.37
N LYS A 20 7.93 -24.06 0.92
CA LYS A 20 7.06 -24.77 1.86
C LYS A 20 6.91 -23.96 3.14
N ILE A 21 5.75 -24.07 3.79
CA ILE A 21 5.51 -23.48 5.10
C ILE A 21 6.28 -24.28 6.15
N ASN A 22 7.04 -23.59 6.99
CA ASN A 22 7.72 -24.19 8.14
C ASN A 22 6.82 -24.11 9.38
N GLU A 23 5.94 -25.09 9.54
CA GLU A 23 4.97 -25.16 10.64
C GLU A 23 5.64 -25.15 12.03
N THR A 24 6.83 -25.74 12.16
CA THR A 24 7.59 -25.74 13.41
C THR A 24 8.07 -24.34 13.76
N ALA A 25 8.57 -23.58 12.77
CA ALA A 25 8.99 -22.20 12.98
C ALA A 25 7.81 -21.29 13.37
N ILE A 26 6.65 -21.48 12.74
CA ILE A 26 5.39 -20.79 13.08
C ILE A 26 5.05 -21.02 14.56
N ARG A 27 4.94 -22.29 14.99
CA ARG A 27 4.60 -22.62 16.39
C ARG A 27 5.60 -22.02 17.38
N ARG A 28 6.90 -22.03 17.03
CA ARG A 28 7.96 -21.44 17.86
C ARG A 28 7.82 -19.92 17.99
N LEU A 29 7.45 -19.23 16.91
CA LEU A 29 7.23 -17.77 16.91
C LEU A 29 6.02 -17.40 17.77
N PHE A 30 4.87 -18.03 17.52
CA PHE A 30 3.64 -17.74 18.25
C PHE A 30 3.71 -18.11 19.74
N GLY A 31 4.49 -19.14 20.11
CA GLY A 31 4.65 -19.51 21.52
C GLY A 31 5.52 -18.57 22.36
N LYS A 32 6.22 -17.59 21.75
CA LYS A 32 7.22 -16.76 22.46
C LYS A 32 7.11 -15.25 22.22
N HIS A 33 6.42 -14.82 21.15
CA HIS A 33 6.53 -13.43 20.67
C HIS A 33 5.19 -12.81 20.24
N LEU A 34 4.05 -13.36 20.68
CA LEU A 34 2.73 -12.80 20.35
C LEU A 34 2.61 -11.31 20.73
N ASP A 35 3.07 -10.94 21.93
CA ASP A 35 3.00 -9.55 22.39
C ASP A 35 3.90 -8.60 21.59
N ALA A 36 5.01 -9.10 21.04
CA ALA A 36 5.93 -8.31 20.22
C ALA A 36 5.36 -8.01 18.81
N LEU A 37 4.37 -8.78 18.34
CA LEU A 37 3.74 -8.54 17.03
C LEU A 37 2.85 -7.30 17.03
N HIS A 38 2.41 -6.82 18.20
CA HIS A 38 1.54 -5.64 18.33
C HIS A 38 2.30 -4.43 18.90
N ALA A 39 3.63 -4.53 19.02
CA ALA A 39 4.43 -3.43 19.52
C ALA A 39 4.40 -2.28 18.51
N LYS A 40 3.96 -1.10 18.97
CA LYS A 40 3.97 0.13 18.19
C LYS A 40 5.40 0.48 17.76
N HIS A 41 5.59 0.82 16.49
CA HIS A 41 6.87 1.32 16.03
C HIS A 41 7.05 2.80 16.39
N PRO A 42 8.22 3.22 16.91
CA PRO A 42 8.49 4.64 17.21
C PRO A 42 8.27 5.56 16.00
N GLU A 43 8.56 5.07 14.80
CA GLU A 43 8.37 5.80 13.56
C GLU A 43 6.91 6.19 13.28
N GLU A 44 5.92 5.46 13.81
CA GLU A 44 4.50 5.78 13.65
C GLU A 44 4.18 7.16 14.25
N ASP A 45 4.76 7.48 15.40
CA ASP A 45 4.59 8.78 16.04
C ASP A 45 5.45 9.86 15.38
N GLU A 46 6.68 9.54 14.99
CA GLU A 46 7.62 10.49 14.37
C GLU A 46 7.17 10.98 12.99
N LEU A 47 6.60 10.06 12.20
CA LEU A 47 6.19 10.26 10.82
C LEU A 47 4.70 10.51 10.67
N SER A 48 3.95 10.48 11.79
CA SER A 48 2.52 10.77 11.78
C SER A 48 2.26 12.10 11.06
N PRO A 49 1.40 12.11 10.04
CA PRO A 49 1.02 13.34 9.36
C PRO A 49 0.18 14.28 10.23
N GLY A 50 -0.29 13.84 11.41
CA GLY A 50 -1.13 14.65 12.31
C GLY A 50 -2.51 15.01 11.73
N ILE A 51 -2.93 14.30 10.68
CA ILE A 51 -4.22 14.47 9.98
C ILE A 51 -5.27 13.53 10.56
N THR A 52 -6.54 13.90 10.40
CA THR A 52 -7.68 13.10 10.88
C THR A 52 -8.83 13.09 9.88
N GLY A 53 -9.80 12.19 10.07
CA GLY A 53 -11.03 12.16 9.27
C GLY A 53 -10.76 11.98 7.77
N LYS A 54 -11.28 12.89 6.94
CA LYS A 54 -11.15 12.86 5.48
C LYS A 54 -9.70 12.80 5.02
N GLU A 55 -8.85 13.67 5.57
CA GLU A 55 -7.45 13.77 5.15
C GLU A 55 -6.68 12.50 5.47
N LEU A 56 -6.98 11.85 6.61
CA LEU A 56 -6.41 10.56 6.97
C LEU A 56 -6.83 9.47 5.98
N ALA A 57 -8.11 9.39 5.62
CA ALA A 57 -8.59 8.40 4.66
C ALA A 57 -7.92 8.56 3.28
N GLU A 58 -7.75 9.80 2.81
CA GLU A 58 -7.07 10.10 1.55
C GLU A 58 -5.57 9.79 1.62
N TRP A 59 -4.93 10.05 2.76
CA TRP A 59 -3.54 9.68 2.99
C TRP A 59 -3.32 8.18 2.95
N VAL A 60 -4.09 7.42 3.74
CA VAL A 60 -4.00 5.96 3.82
C VAL A 60 -4.23 5.35 2.43
N PHE A 61 -5.14 5.90 1.64
CA PHE A 61 -5.38 5.45 0.28
C PHE A 61 -4.15 5.62 -0.62
N VAL A 62 -3.49 6.78 -0.54
CA VAL A 62 -2.25 7.06 -1.29
C VAL A 62 -1.10 6.17 -0.84
N VAL A 63 -0.94 5.97 0.47
CA VAL A 63 0.06 5.03 1.02
C VAL A 63 -0.17 3.64 0.44
N GLU A 64 -1.40 3.13 0.46
CA GLU A 64 -1.73 1.80 -0.03
C GLU A 64 -1.58 1.63 -1.56
N ILE A 65 -1.62 2.72 -2.33
CA ILE A 65 -1.26 2.70 -3.74
C ILE A 65 0.25 2.50 -3.94
N LEU A 66 1.07 3.07 -3.04
CA LEU A 66 2.52 3.15 -3.13
C LEU A 66 3.25 2.04 -2.35
N ASN A 67 2.56 1.36 -1.43
CA ASN A 67 3.08 0.37 -0.49
C ASN A 67 3.30 -1.01 -1.14
N HIS A 68 4.33 -1.10 -1.97
CA HIS A 68 4.77 -2.37 -2.57
C HIS A 68 6.30 -2.53 -2.47
N CYS A 69 6.95 -3.15 -3.46
CA CYS A 69 8.36 -3.54 -3.33
C CYS A 69 9.29 -2.36 -2.97
N PHE A 70 10.07 -2.54 -1.89
CA PHE A 70 11.15 -1.63 -1.48
C PHE A 70 12.54 -2.28 -1.58
N TRP A 71 12.61 -3.53 -2.04
CA TRP A 71 13.86 -4.27 -2.15
C TRP A 71 14.62 -3.82 -3.40
N PRO A 72 15.89 -3.42 -3.27
CA PRO A 72 16.70 -3.06 -4.42
C PRO A 72 16.99 -4.30 -5.27
N ASP A 73 17.32 -4.07 -6.54
CA ASP A 73 17.87 -5.12 -7.40
C ASP A 73 19.19 -5.65 -6.82
N PRO A 74 19.57 -6.92 -7.07
CA PRO A 74 20.81 -7.47 -6.58
C PRO A 74 22.03 -6.62 -6.97
N GLY A 75 22.74 -6.10 -5.96
CA GLY A 75 23.92 -5.23 -6.15
C GLY A 75 23.63 -3.73 -6.10
N GLU A 76 22.37 -3.31 -6.12
CA GLU A 76 21.98 -1.90 -6.00
C GLU A 76 21.82 -1.48 -4.52
N PRO A 77 22.07 -0.19 -4.18
CA PRO A 77 21.86 0.30 -2.83
C PRO A 77 20.37 0.35 -2.50
N LYS A 78 20.06 0.25 -1.19
CA LYS A 78 18.71 0.48 -0.70
C LYS A 78 18.25 1.90 -1.03
N TRP A 79 16.96 2.02 -1.31
CA TRP A 79 16.32 3.33 -1.34
C TRP A 79 16.16 3.87 0.08
N GLU A 80 16.65 5.08 0.30
CA GLU A 80 16.58 5.76 1.59
C GLU A 80 16.19 7.23 1.42
N VAL A 81 15.38 7.72 2.35
CA VAL A 81 14.87 9.11 2.34
C VAL A 81 15.28 9.78 3.63
N GLU A 82 15.83 10.99 3.51
CA GLU A 82 16.08 11.86 4.65
C GLU A 82 14.86 12.73 4.94
N TYR A 83 14.43 12.73 6.20
CA TYR A 83 13.39 13.61 6.71
C TYR A 83 13.69 13.97 8.16
N LYS A 84 13.60 15.27 8.50
CA LYS A 84 13.92 15.81 9.84
C LYS A 84 15.30 15.35 10.39
N GLY A 85 16.30 15.23 9.50
CA GLY A 85 17.68 14.85 9.85
C GLY A 85 17.91 13.36 10.13
N LYS A 86 16.91 12.49 9.87
CA LYS A 86 17.02 11.03 10.00
C LYS A 86 16.82 10.37 8.64
N TRP A 87 17.57 9.30 8.39
CA TRP A 87 17.46 8.48 7.19
C TRP A 87 16.54 7.29 7.47
N TYR A 88 15.55 7.11 6.59
CA TYR A 88 14.58 6.03 6.63
C TYR A 88 14.75 5.12 5.41
N SER A 89 14.34 3.86 5.52
CA SER A 89 14.32 2.89 4.41
C SER A 89 13.02 2.08 4.43
N GLY A 90 12.70 1.39 3.33
CA GLY A 90 11.50 0.55 3.26
C GLY A 90 10.20 1.34 3.41
N TYR A 91 9.25 0.79 4.16
CA TYR A 91 7.96 1.44 4.44
C TYR A 91 8.14 2.81 5.11
N TRP A 92 9.08 2.96 6.05
CA TRP A 92 9.31 4.23 6.72
C TRP A 92 9.88 5.30 5.78
N ALA A 93 10.63 4.92 4.74
CA ALA A 93 11.03 5.86 3.70
C ALA A 93 9.84 6.34 2.86
N LEU A 94 8.84 5.49 2.62
CA LEU A 94 7.60 5.89 1.96
C LEU A 94 6.86 6.94 2.80
N GLU A 95 6.59 6.65 4.07
CA GLU A 95 5.94 7.60 4.99
C GLU A 95 6.73 8.92 5.09
N ALA A 96 8.04 8.84 5.33
CA ALA A 96 8.92 10.01 5.39
C ALA A 96 8.90 10.84 4.10
N SER A 97 8.88 10.18 2.92
CA SER A 97 8.84 10.87 1.63
C SER A 97 7.53 11.62 1.39
N LEU A 98 6.39 11.03 1.76
CA LEU A 98 5.08 11.65 1.66
C LEU A 98 4.95 12.80 2.67
N ALA A 99 5.41 12.58 3.91
CA ALA A 99 5.40 13.60 4.94
C ALA A 99 6.25 14.82 4.52
N ARG A 100 7.43 14.58 3.94
CA ARG A 100 8.27 15.64 3.37
C ARG A 100 7.59 16.34 2.20
N ALA A 101 6.98 15.59 1.28
CA ALA A 101 6.28 16.15 0.12
C ALA A 101 5.15 17.11 0.53
N VAL A 102 4.34 16.74 1.51
CA VAL A 102 3.25 17.58 2.03
C VAL A 102 3.79 18.75 2.85
N ASN A 103 4.67 18.48 3.82
CA ASN A 103 5.05 19.49 4.82
C ASN A 103 6.08 20.49 4.31
N GLU A 104 7.06 20.04 3.51
CA GLU A 104 8.15 20.90 3.03
C GLU A 104 7.87 21.40 1.60
N TYR A 105 7.45 20.51 0.69
CA TYR A 105 7.27 20.86 -0.72
C TYR A 105 5.87 21.37 -1.08
N LYS A 106 4.91 21.25 -0.15
CA LYS A 106 3.50 21.61 -0.34
C LYS A 106 2.86 20.90 -1.55
N ILE A 107 3.27 19.65 -1.78
CA ILE A 107 2.71 18.81 -2.84
C ILE A 107 1.39 18.19 -2.31
N PRO A 108 0.25 18.38 -2.99
CA PRO A 108 -1.05 17.91 -2.53
C PRO A 108 -1.25 16.43 -2.88
N VAL A 109 -0.50 15.53 -2.24
CA VAL A 109 -0.53 14.09 -2.58
C VAL A 109 -1.89 13.43 -2.35
N GLN A 110 -2.77 14.02 -1.55
CA GLN A 110 -4.15 13.56 -1.31
C GLN A 110 -5.16 14.02 -2.39
N ASP A 111 -4.81 14.98 -3.25
CA ASP A 111 -5.74 15.55 -4.22
C ASP A 111 -5.83 14.66 -5.47
N ALA A 112 -7.03 14.15 -5.79
CA ALA A 112 -7.22 13.25 -6.93
C ALA A 112 -6.87 13.89 -8.30
N ARG A 113 -7.02 15.21 -8.46
CA ARG A 113 -6.62 15.91 -9.70
C ARG A 113 -5.10 15.96 -9.81
N PHE A 114 -4.41 16.21 -8.70
CA PHE A 114 -2.96 16.10 -8.66
C PHE A 114 -2.53 14.68 -9.00
N LEU A 115 -3.13 13.65 -8.39
CA LEU A 115 -2.81 12.25 -8.67
C LEU A 115 -3.02 11.87 -10.14
N ALA A 116 -4.14 12.29 -10.75
CA ALA A 116 -4.42 12.03 -12.17
C ALA A 116 -3.39 12.70 -13.10
N ASN A 117 -2.86 13.86 -12.72
CA ASN A 117 -1.97 14.67 -13.56
C ASN A 117 -0.50 14.62 -13.15
N ILE A 118 -0.14 13.87 -12.10
CA ILE A 118 1.22 13.80 -11.57
C ILE A 118 2.19 13.35 -12.66
N GLN A 119 3.34 14.00 -12.77
CA GLN A 119 4.39 13.63 -13.73
C GLN A 119 5.49 12.80 -13.07
N LEU A 120 6.30 12.15 -13.91
CA LEU A 120 7.43 11.35 -13.41
C LEU A 120 8.37 12.20 -12.56
N GLN A 121 8.62 13.45 -12.95
CA GLN A 121 9.50 14.38 -12.25
C GLN A 121 8.96 14.76 -10.86
N ASP A 122 7.63 14.87 -10.72
CA ASP A 122 7.01 15.10 -9.41
C ASP A 122 7.25 13.91 -8.49
N LEU A 123 7.10 12.69 -9.02
CA LEU A 123 7.31 11.48 -8.26
C LEU A 123 8.79 11.23 -7.91
N GLU A 124 9.70 11.55 -8.83
CA GLU A 124 11.15 11.58 -8.58
C GLU A 124 11.51 12.58 -7.47
N LYS A 125 10.85 13.75 -7.45
CA LYS A 125 11.03 14.75 -6.39
C LYS A 125 10.49 14.25 -5.04
N ILE A 126 9.30 13.64 -5.02
CA ILE A 126 8.71 13.06 -3.79
C ILE A 126 9.67 12.03 -3.19
N PHE A 127 10.16 11.09 -4.01
CA PHE A 127 11.01 9.99 -3.58
C PHE A 127 12.52 10.29 -3.60
N ALA A 128 12.91 11.55 -3.75
CA ALA A 128 14.31 11.96 -3.81
C ALA A 128 15.09 11.51 -2.56
N GLY A 129 16.25 10.90 -2.74
CA GLY A 129 17.00 10.30 -1.66
C GLY A 129 18.24 9.55 -2.16
N ARG A 130 18.72 8.62 -1.35
CA ARG A 130 19.79 7.69 -1.75
C ARG A 130 19.17 6.45 -2.38
N GLY A 131 19.90 5.85 -3.34
CA GLY A 131 19.38 4.73 -4.12
C GLY A 131 18.14 5.11 -4.94
N LYS A 132 17.44 4.10 -5.46
CA LYS A 132 16.24 4.29 -6.27
C LYS A 132 15.12 3.43 -5.71
N ILE A 133 13.94 4.02 -5.54
CA ILE A 133 12.75 3.24 -5.23
C ILE A 133 12.49 2.29 -6.42
N PRO A 134 12.37 0.97 -6.18
CA PRO A 134 12.03 0.02 -7.25
C PRO A 134 10.68 0.39 -7.87
N LEU A 135 10.36 0.00 -9.10
CA LEU A 135 9.00 0.12 -9.66
C LEU A 135 8.39 1.55 -9.63
N LEU A 136 9.22 2.56 -9.88
CA LEU A 136 8.79 3.97 -9.87
C LEU A 136 7.72 4.28 -10.93
N LYS A 137 7.84 3.68 -12.13
CA LYS A 137 6.89 3.90 -13.23
C LYS A 137 5.53 3.26 -12.95
N GLU A 138 5.54 2.12 -12.28
CA GLU A 138 4.35 1.40 -11.84
C GLU A 138 3.63 2.20 -10.74
N ARG A 139 4.37 2.79 -9.79
CA ARG A 139 3.81 3.77 -8.83
C ARG A 139 3.15 4.94 -9.54
N LEU A 140 3.82 5.54 -10.52
CA LEU A 140 3.26 6.64 -11.30
C LEU A 140 1.94 6.24 -11.97
N LYS A 141 1.92 5.07 -12.62
CA LYS A 141 0.73 4.54 -13.27
C LYS A 141 -0.41 4.34 -12.27
N ASN A 142 -0.13 3.74 -11.11
CA ASN A 142 -1.15 3.45 -10.11
C ASN A 142 -1.73 4.74 -9.50
N LEU A 143 -0.91 5.78 -9.27
CA LEU A 143 -1.41 7.07 -8.80
C LEU A 143 -2.33 7.74 -9.83
N ARG A 144 -1.94 7.74 -11.10
CA ARG A 144 -2.78 8.29 -12.18
C ARG A 144 -4.10 7.56 -12.31
N GLU A 145 -4.06 6.23 -12.34
CA GLU A 145 -5.24 5.37 -12.33
C GLU A 145 -6.17 5.74 -11.17
N ALA A 146 -5.63 5.84 -9.96
CA ALA A 146 -6.41 6.15 -8.78
C ALA A 146 -7.06 7.54 -8.86
N GLY A 147 -6.31 8.56 -9.30
CA GLY A 147 -6.83 9.90 -9.49
C GLY A 147 -7.95 9.96 -10.53
N GLU A 148 -7.74 9.34 -11.70
CA GLU A 148 -8.73 9.26 -12.79
C GLU A 148 -10.03 8.59 -12.30
N VAL A 149 -9.92 7.40 -11.70
CA VAL A 149 -11.08 6.65 -11.21
C VAL A 149 -11.84 7.41 -10.11
N LEU A 150 -11.13 8.05 -9.17
CA LEU A 150 -11.77 8.86 -8.13
C LEU A 150 -12.54 10.04 -8.74
N LEU A 151 -11.95 10.73 -9.72
CA LEU A 151 -12.60 11.85 -10.39
C LEU A 151 -13.85 11.42 -11.17
N GLU A 152 -13.80 10.27 -11.83
CA GLU A 152 -14.91 9.77 -12.65
C GLU A 152 -16.09 9.25 -11.81
N ARG A 153 -15.82 8.63 -10.66
CA ARG A 153 -16.84 7.88 -9.91
C ARG A 153 -17.22 8.44 -8.55
N TRP A 154 -16.32 9.19 -7.94
CA TRP A 154 -16.41 9.61 -6.55
C TRP A 154 -15.98 11.06 -6.37
N GLU A 155 -16.28 11.91 -7.35
CA GLU A 155 -16.05 13.37 -7.30
C GLU A 155 -14.63 13.78 -6.87
N GLY A 156 -13.64 12.91 -7.09
CA GLY A 156 -12.25 13.12 -6.69
C GLY A 156 -11.95 12.87 -5.21
N SER A 157 -12.84 12.21 -4.46
CA SER A 157 -12.70 12.01 -3.01
C SER A 157 -12.92 10.55 -2.61
N VAL A 158 -11.98 10.03 -1.82
CA VAL A 158 -12.06 8.69 -1.23
C VAL A 158 -13.25 8.56 -0.27
N VAL A 159 -13.73 9.66 0.31
CA VAL A 159 -14.86 9.64 1.24
C VAL A 159 -16.13 9.09 0.57
N TYR A 160 -16.40 9.48 -0.68
CA TYR A 160 -17.59 8.98 -1.40
C TYR A 160 -17.47 7.48 -1.75
N LEU A 161 -16.25 6.98 -1.97
CA LEU A 161 -15.99 5.54 -2.08
C LEU A 161 -16.31 4.82 -0.75
N LEU A 162 -15.92 5.39 0.39
CA LEU A 162 -16.21 4.83 1.72
C LEU A 162 -17.70 4.87 2.06
N GLU A 163 -18.38 5.94 1.68
CA GLU A 163 -19.83 6.07 1.81
C GLU A 163 -20.57 5.02 0.97
N GLU A 164 -20.17 4.81 -0.28
CA GLU A 164 -20.73 3.75 -1.14
C GLU A 164 -20.46 2.35 -0.56
N ALA A 165 -19.33 2.16 0.11
CA ALA A 165 -19.04 0.91 0.83
C ALA A 165 -19.94 0.70 2.06
N GLY A 166 -20.60 1.74 2.58
CA GLY A 166 -21.55 1.65 3.68
C GLY A 166 -20.99 1.03 4.95
N HIS A 167 -19.75 1.40 5.33
CA HIS A 167 -19.00 0.81 6.45
C HIS A 167 -18.77 -0.72 6.37
N SER A 168 -18.89 -1.31 5.19
CA SER A 168 -18.60 -2.74 4.98
C SER A 168 -17.22 -2.91 4.36
N ALA A 169 -16.28 -3.47 5.13
CA ALA A 169 -14.94 -3.81 4.65
C ALA A 169 -14.99 -4.75 3.43
N LEU A 170 -15.92 -5.72 3.43
CA LEU A 170 -16.12 -6.62 2.30
C LEU A 170 -16.59 -5.86 1.05
N LYS A 171 -17.52 -4.91 1.23
CA LYS A 171 -18.00 -4.09 0.11
C LYS A 171 -16.90 -3.17 -0.42
N LEU A 172 -16.09 -2.60 0.47
CA LEU A 172 -14.95 -1.76 0.08
C LEU A 172 -13.92 -2.56 -0.73
N ILE A 173 -13.59 -3.78 -0.31
CA ILE A 173 -12.71 -4.69 -1.08
C ILE A 173 -13.28 -4.95 -2.48
N GLU A 174 -14.59 -5.19 -2.61
CA GLU A 174 -15.25 -5.38 -3.90
C GLU A 174 -15.14 -4.15 -4.79
N LEU A 175 -15.44 -2.95 -4.26
CA LEU A 175 -15.34 -1.70 -4.99
C LEU A 175 -13.91 -1.43 -5.45
N LEU A 176 -12.92 -1.61 -4.56
CA LEU A 176 -11.51 -1.45 -4.91
C LEU A 176 -11.09 -2.39 -6.04
N ARG A 177 -11.36 -3.68 -5.87
CA ARG A 177 -11.05 -4.69 -6.89
C ARG A 177 -11.73 -4.35 -8.22
N ASP A 178 -13.01 -4.00 -8.18
CA ASP A 178 -13.80 -3.90 -9.42
C ASP A 178 -13.41 -2.70 -10.25
N ASN A 179 -12.87 -1.64 -9.67
CA ASN A 179 -12.56 -0.45 -10.45
C ASN A 179 -11.22 0.26 -10.23
N PHE A 180 -10.35 -0.28 -9.39
CA PHE A 180 -8.93 0.05 -9.42
C PHE A 180 -8.14 -1.19 -9.85
N PRO A 181 -7.77 -1.33 -11.14
CA PRO A 181 -6.95 -2.44 -11.61
C PRO A 181 -5.67 -2.67 -10.78
N SER A 182 -5.06 -1.61 -10.25
CA SER A 182 -3.90 -1.72 -9.38
C SER A 182 -4.19 -2.50 -8.10
N PHE A 183 -5.41 -2.51 -7.57
CA PHE A 183 -5.80 -3.28 -6.37
C PHE A 183 -6.13 -4.76 -6.66
N ARG A 184 -6.12 -5.17 -7.94
CA ARG A 184 -6.36 -6.56 -8.35
C ARG A 184 -5.09 -7.40 -8.23
N ASP A 185 -4.73 -7.73 -6.99
CA ASP A 185 -3.62 -8.65 -6.72
C ASP A 185 -4.04 -10.09 -7.07
N GLU A 186 -3.90 -10.46 -8.33
CA GLU A 186 -4.20 -11.79 -8.88
C GLU A 186 -3.05 -12.31 -9.74
N ALA A 187 -2.86 -13.63 -9.76
CA ALA A 187 -1.83 -14.29 -10.58
C ALA A 187 -2.34 -15.61 -11.16
N ILE A 188 -1.75 -16.06 -12.27
CA ILE A 188 -2.01 -17.40 -12.82
C ILE A 188 -0.91 -18.34 -12.34
N TYR A 189 -1.29 -19.40 -11.63
CA TYR A 189 -0.39 -20.47 -11.20
C TYR A 189 -0.92 -21.82 -11.70
N ASN A 190 -0.12 -22.53 -12.50
CA ASN A 190 -0.50 -23.81 -13.13
C ASN A 190 -1.88 -23.78 -13.81
N GLY A 191 -2.13 -22.73 -14.60
CA GLY A 191 -3.38 -22.55 -15.36
C GLY A 191 -4.59 -22.13 -14.53
N LYS A 192 -4.45 -21.98 -13.20
CA LYS A 192 -5.53 -21.51 -12.33
C LYS A 192 -5.23 -20.10 -11.83
N LYS A 193 -6.24 -19.24 -11.87
CA LYS A 193 -6.18 -17.91 -11.26
C LYS A 193 -6.19 -18.03 -9.73
N VAL A 194 -5.26 -17.34 -9.10
CA VAL A 194 -5.06 -17.25 -7.64
C VAL A 194 -5.28 -15.80 -7.24
N TYR A 195 -6.09 -15.61 -6.20
CA TYR A 195 -6.48 -14.29 -5.72
C TYR A 195 -5.80 -14.00 -4.38
N PHE A 196 -5.15 -12.85 -4.30
CA PHE A 196 -4.58 -12.34 -3.05
C PHE A 196 -5.40 -11.17 -2.55
N TYR A 197 -5.73 -10.22 -3.43
CA TYR A 197 -6.37 -8.94 -3.08
C TYR A 197 -5.78 -8.30 -1.83
N LYS A 198 -4.45 -8.32 -1.71
CA LYS A 198 -3.73 -7.96 -0.50
C LYS A 198 -3.92 -6.47 -0.21
N ARG A 199 -3.63 -5.60 -1.17
CA ARG A 199 -3.81 -4.14 -1.02
C ARG A 199 -5.26 -3.78 -0.76
N ALA A 200 -6.20 -4.45 -1.43
CA ALA A 200 -7.63 -4.22 -1.20
C ALA A 200 -8.06 -4.58 0.23
N GLN A 201 -7.39 -5.54 0.87
CA GLN A 201 -7.66 -5.93 2.27
C GLN A 201 -6.93 -5.06 3.30
N ILE A 202 -5.75 -4.54 2.98
CA ILE A 202 -4.98 -3.70 3.91
C ILE A 202 -5.63 -2.31 4.03
N PHE A 203 -6.12 -1.73 2.94
CA PHE A 203 -6.78 -0.42 3.00
C PHE A 203 -7.89 -0.30 4.07
N PRO A 204 -8.92 -1.20 4.13
CA PRO A 204 -9.91 -1.14 5.21
C PRO A 204 -9.33 -1.42 6.61
N LEU A 205 -8.24 -2.18 6.72
CA LEU A 205 -7.57 -2.44 8.00
C LEU A 205 -6.94 -1.16 8.55
N ASP A 206 -6.25 -0.41 7.70
CA ASP A 206 -5.50 0.80 8.06
C ASP A 206 -6.42 2.02 8.25
N LEU A 207 -7.68 1.95 7.84
CA LEU A 207 -8.71 2.94 8.19
C LEU A 207 -9.26 2.77 9.61
N HIS A 208 -9.05 1.60 10.25
CA HIS A 208 -9.64 1.27 11.55
C HIS A 208 -8.69 1.50 12.73
N THR A 209 -7.52 2.10 12.49
CA THR A 209 -6.51 2.40 13.51
C THR A 209 -6.71 3.75 14.18
#